data_AF-A0A2V9VJM3-F1
#
_entry.id   AF-A0A2V9VJM3-F1
#
_cell.length_a   1.000
_cell.length_b   1.000
_cell.length_c   1.000
_cell.angle_alpha   90.00
_cell.angle_beta   90.00
_cell.angle_gamma   90.00
#
_symmetry.space_group_name_H-M   'P 1'
#
loop_
_entity.id
_entity.type
_entity.pdbx_description
1 polymer ?
#
loop_
_entity_poly.entity_id
_entity_poly.type
_entity_poly.pdbx_seq_one_letter_code
_entity_poly.pdbx_strand_id
1 'polypeptide(L)'
;MHCEAGKHNPIIVRKGSRAMTPRSAQPGSKNGDGFLTNAAIAELLAVAADSAQMPLQKALRRASRKAFLWEEEAAAMVREGRSLTELPTVGPHLNRVIREWMEHPPTVPKPPGTREGFLTLTEVRELLARKPDWSANVKGDLQMHCHHGSLQGLEDRGRH
;
A
#
# COMPACT_ATOMS: atom_id res chain seq x y z
N MET A 1 -51.41 22.11 50.50
CA MET A 1 -50.19 21.29 50.67
C MET A 1 -49.72 20.96 49.26
N HIS A 2 -48.96 21.85 48.62
CA HIS A 2 -47.49 21.89 48.55
C HIS A 2 -46.84 20.55 48.19
N CYS A 3 -46.16 20.55 47.03
CA CYS A 3 -45.03 19.73 46.54
C CYS A 3 -45.22 19.50 45.03
N GLU A 4 -44.27 19.68 44.12
CA GLU A 4 -42.94 20.31 44.08
C GLU A 4 -42.55 20.33 42.58
N ALA A 5 -41.53 21.12 42.26
CA ALA A 5 -41.11 21.49 40.92
C ALA A 5 -40.68 20.31 40.01
N GLY A 6 -40.97 20.44 38.71
CA GLY A 6 -40.46 19.55 37.66
C GLY A 6 -40.25 20.31 36.35
N LYS A 7 -39.32 21.28 36.36
CA LYS A 7 -38.88 22.02 35.16
C LYS A 7 -38.32 21.02 34.14
N HIS A 8 -39.09 20.74 33.09
CA HIS A 8 -38.60 19.98 31.94
C HIS A 8 -37.72 20.89 31.10
N ASN A 9 -36.42 20.66 31.19
CA ASN A 9 -35.38 21.29 30.40
C ASN A 9 -35.47 20.75 28.96
N PRO A 10 -35.64 21.58 27.92
CA PRO A 10 -35.57 21.10 26.55
C PRO A 10 -34.13 20.64 26.25
N ILE A 11 -34.00 19.38 25.86
CA ILE A 11 -32.76 18.75 25.39
C ILE A 11 -32.25 19.57 24.20
N ILE A 12 -31.25 20.41 24.42
CA ILE A 12 -30.45 21.01 23.35
C ILE A 12 -29.67 19.87 22.71
N VAL A 13 -30.19 19.39 21.58
CA VAL A 13 -29.50 18.49 20.66
C VAL A 13 -28.25 19.22 20.16
N ARG A 14 -27.09 18.91 20.76
CA ARG A 14 -25.79 19.28 20.21
C ARG A 14 -25.60 18.52 18.90
N LYS A 15 -26.00 19.14 17.80
CA LYS A 15 -25.67 18.70 16.43
C LYS A 15 -24.19 19.02 16.16
N GLY A 16 -23.30 18.30 16.85
CA GLY A 16 -21.87 18.26 16.58
C GLY A 16 -21.57 17.12 15.63
N SER A 17 -22.15 17.15 14.43
CA SER A 17 -21.75 16.29 13.32
C SER A 17 -20.34 16.68 12.90
N ARG A 18 -19.32 16.22 13.63
CA ARG A 18 -17.99 16.04 13.04
C ARG A 18 -18.14 14.87 12.09
N ALA A 19 -18.48 15.19 10.85
CA ALA A 19 -18.24 14.31 9.71
C ALA A 19 -16.78 13.86 9.83
N MET A 20 -16.59 12.62 10.27
CA MET A 20 -15.31 11.95 10.18
C MET A 20 -15.17 11.62 8.70
N THR A 21 -14.66 12.59 7.95
CA THR A 21 -14.18 12.37 6.59
C THR A 21 -13.26 11.15 6.63
N PRO A 22 -13.38 10.20 5.69
CA PRO A 22 -12.32 9.21 5.53
C PRO A 22 -11.06 10.01 5.24
N ARG A 23 -10.13 10.01 6.21
CA ARG A 23 -8.84 10.64 6.11
C ARG A 23 -8.21 10.05 4.86
N SER A 24 -8.20 10.81 3.77
CA SER A 24 -7.57 10.45 2.52
C SER A 24 -6.18 9.96 2.87
N ALA A 25 -5.96 8.65 2.75
CA ALA A 25 -4.66 8.03 2.93
C ALA A 25 -3.77 8.68 1.88
N GLN A 26 -2.94 9.63 2.28
CA GLN A 26 -2.02 10.30 1.38
C GLN A 26 -0.96 9.26 0.99
N PRO A 27 -0.94 8.78 -0.25
CA PRO A 27 0.07 7.83 -0.67
C PRO A 27 1.33 8.62 -0.98
N GLY A 28 2.35 8.50 -0.12
CA GLY A 28 3.65 9.13 -0.28
C GLY A 28 4.11 10.04 0.86
N SER A 29 3.42 10.09 2.00
CA SER A 29 3.96 10.78 3.17
C SER A 29 5.14 9.98 3.72
N LYS A 30 6.35 10.54 3.60
CA LYS A 30 7.37 10.34 4.64
C LYS A 30 6.65 10.58 5.96
N ASN A 31 6.51 9.57 6.83
CA ASN A 31 6.12 9.88 8.20
C ASN A 31 7.14 10.92 8.70
N GLY A 32 6.69 11.96 9.41
CA GLY A 32 7.47 13.15 9.76
C GLY A 32 8.82 12.91 10.48
N ASP A 33 9.15 11.66 10.73
CA ASP A 33 10.31 11.14 11.44
C ASP A 33 11.38 10.52 10.51
N GLY A 34 11.26 10.70 9.19
CA GLY A 34 12.21 10.12 8.22
C GLY A 34 12.04 8.61 8.00
N PHE A 35 10.93 8.03 8.47
CA PHE A 35 10.64 6.61 8.30
C PHE A 35 10.05 6.33 6.91
N LEU A 36 10.76 5.53 6.10
CA LEU A 36 10.31 5.10 4.78
C LEU A 36 9.43 3.86 4.90
N THR A 37 8.16 3.97 4.52
CA THR A 37 7.24 2.83 4.46
C THR A 37 7.60 1.91 3.29
N ASN A 38 7.16 0.65 3.37
CA ASN A 38 7.30 -0.33 2.30
C ASN A 38 6.73 0.16 0.96
N ALA A 39 5.64 0.94 0.98
CA ALA A 39 5.08 1.57 -0.23
C ALA A 39 6.03 2.61 -0.84
N ALA A 40 6.64 3.47 -0.02
CA ALA A 40 7.62 4.45 -0.49
C ALA A 40 8.86 3.76 -1.08
N ILE A 41 9.34 2.69 -0.44
CA ILE A 41 10.45 1.88 -0.95
C ILE A 41 10.07 1.20 -2.26
N ALA A 42 8.84 0.69 -2.38
CA ALA A 42 8.34 0.07 -3.61
C ALA A 42 8.39 1.05 -4.80
N GLU A 43 8.00 2.30 -4.59
CA GLU A 43 8.06 3.33 -5.63
C GLU A 43 9.49 3.78 -5.95
N LEU A 44 10.36 3.91 -4.95
CA LEU A 44 11.80 4.18 -5.20
C LEU A 44 12.43 3.06 -6.05
N LEU A 45 12.12 1.81 -5.75
CA LEU A 45 12.57 0.65 -6.54
C LEU A 45 11.98 0.67 -7.96
N ALA A 46 10.73 1.09 -8.14
CA ALA A 46 10.10 1.19 -9.44
C ALA A 46 10.79 2.25 -10.31
N VAL A 47 11.05 3.43 -9.75
CA VAL A 47 11.72 4.53 -10.45
C VAL A 47 13.18 4.20 -10.76
N ALA A 48 13.90 3.59 -9.81
CA ALA A 48 15.26 3.11 -10.06
C ALA A 48 15.29 2.08 -11.21
N ALA A 49 14.27 1.23 -11.32
CA ALA A 49 14.18 0.24 -12.39
C ALA A 49 13.98 0.88 -13.77
N ASP A 50 13.27 2.01 -13.85
CA ASP A 50 13.03 2.69 -15.13
C ASP A 50 14.31 3.32 -15.69
N SER A 51 15.26 3.69 -14.84
CA SER A 51 16.61 4.13 -15.24
C SER A 51 17.64 3.01 -15.44
N ALA A 52 17.35 1.79 -14.96
CA ALA A 52 18.31 0.69 -14.95
C ALA A 52 18.26 -0.15 -16.24
N GLN A 53 19.38 -0.81 -16.55
CA GLN A 53 19.47 -1.79 -17.62
C GLN A 53 19.28 -3.23 -17.10
N MET A 54 18.97 -4.16 -18.01
CA MET A 54 18.92 -5.59 -17.70
C MET A 54 20.32 -6.11 -17.32
N PRO A 55 20.47 -7.02 -16.34
CA PRO A 55 19.43 -7.73 -15.58
C PRO A 55 18.96 -7.02 -14.30
N LEU A 56 19.62 -5.93 -13.90
CA LEU A 56 19.32 -5.18 -12.67
C LEU A 56 17.89 -4.63 -12.68
N GLN A 57 17.44 -4.10 -13.82
CA GLN A 57 16.06 -3.64 -14.02
C GLN A 57 15.04 -4.72 -13.62
N LYS A 58 15.24 -5.98 -14.03
CA LYS A 58 14.33 -7.08 -13.69
C LYS A 58 14.31 -7.35 -12.19
N ALA A 59 15.48 -7.31 -11.53
CA ALA A 59 15.58 -7.50 -10.09
C ALA A 59 14.85 -6.37 -9.33
N LEU A 60 15.05 -5.12 -9.72
CA LEU A 60 14.39 -3.95 -9.14
C LEU A 60 12.86 -4.01 -9.29
N ARG A 61 12.36 -4.34 -10.50
CA ARG A 61 10.92 -4.52 -10.73
C ARG A 61 10.32 -5.65 -9.89
N ARG A 62 11.06 -6.77 -9.74
CA ARG A 62 10.61 -7.89 -8.91
C ARG A 62 10.58 -7.52 -7.44
N ALA A 63 11.58 -6.78 -6.96
CA ALA A 63 11.66 -6.31 -5.58
C ALA A 63 10.58 -5.27 -5.28
N SER A 64 10.34 -4.30 -6.16
CA SER A 64 9.26 -3.31 -6.05
C SER A 64 7.90 -3.97 -5.84
N ARG A 65 7.56 -4.97 -6.66
CA ARG A 65 6.30 -5.74 -6.50
C ARG A 65 6.23 -6.51 -5.20
N LYS A 66 7.37 -7.02 -4.70
CA LYS A 66 7.44 -7.80 -3.47
C LYS A 66 7.45 -6.94 -2.20
N ALA A 67 7.86 -5.67 -2.30
CA ALA A 67 7.83 -4.74 -1.18
C ALA A 67 6.42 -4.56 -0.60
N PHE A 68 5.37 -4.60 -1.43
CA PHE A 68 3.97 -4.60 -0.96
C PHE A 68 3.60 -5.83 -0.13
N LEU A 69 4.35 -6.93 -0.24
CA LEU A 69 4.04 -8.22 0.39
C LEU A 69 5.01 -8.56 1.54
N TRP A 70 5.94 -7.68 1.89
CA TRP A 70 6.80 -7.90 3.05
C TRP A 70 5.99 -7.86 4.34
N GLU A 71 6.26 -8.81 5.23
CA GLU A 71 5.55 -8.90 6.51
C GLU A 71 6.00 -7.84 7.51
N GLU A 72 7.24 -7.38 7.37
CA GLU A 72 7.87 -6.35 8.19
C GLU A 72 8.20 -5.11 7.35
N GLU A 73 8.22 -3.94 7.98
CA GLU A 73 8.70 -2.70 7.36
C GLU A 73 10.21 -2.77 7.18
N ALA A 74 10.71 -2.61 5.95
CA ALA A 74 12.14 -2.66 5.69
C ALA A 74 12.92 -1.56 6.44
N ALA A 75 12.32 -0.38 6.65
CA ALA A 75 12.91 0.66 7.50
C ALA A 75 13.04 0.22 8.97
N ALA A 76 12.11 -0.58 9.50
CA ALA A 76 12.21 -1.12 10.86
C ALA A 76 13.37 -2.11 10.97
N MET A 77 13.49 -3.03 10.00
CA MET A 77 14.60 -4.00 9.96
C MET A 77 15.97 -3.32 9.90
N VAL A 78 16.13 -2.27 9.08
CA VAL A 78 17.40 -1.53 8.97
C VAL A 78 17.72 -0.83 10.29
N ARG A 79 16.73 -0.21 10.95
CA ARG A 79 16.89 0.44 12.25
C ARG A 79 17.28 -0.54 13.35
N GLU A 80 16.80 -1.78 13.28
CA GLU A 80 17.19 -2.88 14.18
C GLU A 80 18.56 -3.50 13.82
N GLY A 81 19.21 -3.01 12.77
CA GLY A 81 20.51 -3.53 12.31
C GLY A 81 20.41 -4.88 11.58
N ARG A 82 19.22 -5.39 11.32
CA ARG A 82 18.99 -6.66 10.63
C ARG A 82 19.31 -6.57 9.14
N SER A 83 19.56 -7.71 8.52
CA SER A 83 19.83 -7.77 7.09
C SER A 83 18.53 -7.82 6.30
N LEU A 84 18.36 -6.93 5.31
CA LEU A 84 17.21 -6.98 4.43
C LEU A 84 17.22 -8.20 3.49
N THR A 85 18.32 -8.97 3.45
CA THR A 85 18.39 -10.21 2.67
C THR A 85 17.46 -11.31 3.18
N GLU A 86 16.90 -11.18 4.38
CA GLU A 86 15.84 -12.06 4.89
C GLU A 86 14.51 -11.84 4.14
N LEU A 87 14.34 -10.66 3.53
CA LEU A 87 13.12 -10.34 2.78
C LEU A 87 13.12 -11.01 1.41
N PRO A 88 11.96 -11.53 0.96
CA PRO A 88 11.85 -12.21 -0.31
C PRO A 88 12.23 -11.26 -1.45
N THR A 89 13.08 -11.75 -2.36
CA THR A 89 13.57 -11.02 -3.56
C THR A 89 14.60 -9.93 -3.28
N VAL A 90 15.00 -9.70 -2.03
CA VAL A 90 16.07 -8.76 -1.69
C VAL A 90 17.41 -9.49 -1.68
N GLY A 91 18.26 -9.19 -2.67
CA GLY A 91 19.64 -9.68 -2.71
C GLY A 91 20.62 -8.73 -1.99
N PRO A 92 21.89 -9.13 -1.81
CA PRO A 92 22.93 -8.31 -1.17
C PRO A 92 23.08 -6.92 -1.78
N HIS A 93 22.95 -6.82 -3.11
CA HIS A 93 22.99 -5.53 -3.82
C HIS A 93 21.82 -4.61 -3.41
N LEU A 94 20.59 -5.15 -3.37
CA LEU A 94 19.41 -4.37 -3.00
C LEU A 94 19.45 -3.98 -1.52
N ASN A 95 19.97 -4.84 -0.64
CA ASN A 95 20.21 -4.50 0.75
C ASN A 95 21.13 -3.26 0.88
N ARG A 96 22.22 -3.19 0.10
CA ARG A 96 23.11 -2.00 0.09
C ARG A 96 22.38 -0.75 -0.38
N VAL A 97 21.65 -0.84 -1.50
CA VAL A 97 20.91 0.31 -2.08
C VAL A 97 19.84 0.83 -1.11
N ILE A 98 19.05 -0.05 -0.51
CA ILE A 98 17.99 0.35 0.42
C ILE A 98 18.60 0.97 1.68
N ARG A 99 19.70 0.42 2.21
CA ARG A 99 20.42 1.02 3.34
C ARG A 99 20.93 2.43 3.02
N GLU A 100 21.51 2.61 1.84
CA GLU A 100 21.95 3.92 1.36
C GLU A 100 20.79 4.92 1.26
N TRP A 101 19.61 4.49 0.83
CA TRP A 101 18.40 5.31 0.86
C TRP A 101 17.85 5.59 2.26
N MET A 102 18.14 4.76 3.26
CA MET A 102 17.75 5.05 4.65
C MET A 102 18.68 6.10 5.27
N GLU A 103 19.97 6.04 4.96
CA GLU A 103 20.97 7.01 5.42
C GLU A 103 20.82 8.37 4.71
N HIS A 104 20.62 8.34 3.39
CA HIS A 104 20.46 9.52 2.53
C HIS A 104 19.12 9.43 1.79
N PRO A 105 18.00 9.80 2.45
CA PRO A 105 16.66 9.60 1.91
C PRO A 105 16.44 10.40 0.63
N PRO A 106 16.30 9.73 -0.54
CA PRO A 106 15.96 10.44 -1.76
C PRO A 106 14.55 11.04 -1.65
N THR A 107 14.24 11.96 -2.56
CA THR A 107 12.86 12.43 -2.72
C THR A 107 12.04 11.29 -3.30
N VAL A 108 11.05 10.82 -2.53
CA VAL A 108 10.12 9.78 -2.98
C VAL A 108 9.15 10.41 -3.98
N PRO A 109 9.13 9.96 -5.25
CA PRO A 109 8.20 10.48 -6.22
C PRO A 109 6.77 10.00 -5.92
N LYS A 110 5.77 10.79 -6.30
CA LYS A 110 4.38 10.38 -6.19
C LYS A 110 4.12 9.20 -7.17
N PRO A 111 3.52 8.09 -6.71
CA PRO A 111 3.15 6.99 -7.61
C PRO A 111 2.23 7.49 -8.75
N PRO A 112 2.37 6.96 -9.98
CA PRO A 112 1.42 7.24 -11.06
C PRO A 112 0.05 6.67 -10.71
N GLY A 113 -1.02 7.20 -11.30
CA GLY A 113 -2.40 6.81 -10.96
C GLY A 113 -2.72 5.31 -11.10
N THR A 114 -1.96 4.57 -11.93
CA THR A 114 -2.06 3.10 -12.05
C THR A 114 -1.53 2.33 -10.85
N ARG A 115 -0.74 2.97 -9.99
CA ARG A 115 -0.15 2.42 -8.76
C ARG A 115 -0.59 3.19 -7.51
N GLU A 116 -1.52 4.12 -7.66
CA GLU A 116 -2.10 4.87 -6.55
C GLU A 116 -3.17 4.03 -5.84
N GLY A 117 -3.22 4.08 -4.51
CA GLY A 117 -4.27 3.43 -3.70
C GLY A 117 -4.02 1.97 -3.30
N PHE A 118 -2.87 1.38 -3.67
CA PHE A 118 -2.48 0.07 -3.17
C PHE A 118 -1.94 0.17 -1.73
N LEU A 119 -2.41 -0.72 -0.86
CA LEU A 119 -1.92 -0.85 0.51
C LEU A 119 -0.87 -1.97 0.59
N THR A 120 0.14 -1.78 1.42
CA THR A 120 1.10 -2.85 1.75
C THR A 120 0.48 -3.84 2.72
N LEU A 121 1.04 -5.04 2.80
CA LEU A 121 0.62 -6.06 3.76
C LEU A 121 0.71 -5.56 5.21
N THR A 122 1.75 -4.79 5.53
CA THR A 122 1.93 -4.13 6.83
C THR A 122 0.80 -3.14 7.12
N GLU A 123 0.47 -2.25 6.19
CA GLU A 123 -0.64 -1.30 6.31
C GLU A 123 -2.00 -2.00 6.44
N VAL A 124 -2.22 -3.07 5.67
CA VAL A 124 -3.45 -3.88 5.76
C VAL A 124 -3.55 -4.55 7.13
N ARG A 125 -2.46 -5.13 7.64
CA ARG A 125 -2.43 -5.77 8.97
C ARG A 125 -2.69 -4.75 10.06
N GLU A 126 -2.07 -3.57 10.00
CA GLU A 126 -2.34 -2.48 10.95
C GLU A 126 -3.80 -2.01 10.91
N LEU A 127 -4.37 -1.88 9.71
CA LEU A 127 -5.76 -1.46 9.53
C LEU A 127 -6.74 -2.50 10.09
N LEU A 128 -6.49 -3.78 9.81
CA LEU A 128 -7.30 -4.89 10.33
C LEU A 128 -7.17 -5.03 11.86
N ALA A 129 -5.97 -4.81 12.42
CA ALA A 129 -5.78 -4.81 13.87
C ALA A 129 -6.59 -3.71 14.57
N ARG A 130 -6.77 -2.55 13.92
CA ARG A 130 -7.61 -1.45 14.44
C ARG A 130 -9.11 -1.72 14.28
N LYS A 131 -9.51 -2.66 13.43
CA LYS A 131 -10.91 -2.97 13.11
C LYS A 131 -11.12 -4.49 12.97
N PRO A 132 -11.12 -5.22 14.10
CA PRO A 132 -11.24 -6.68 14.09
C PRO A 132 -12.54 -7.17 13.45
N ASP A 133 -13.62 -6.39 13.50
CA ASP A 133 -14.89 -6.74 12.86
C ASP A 133 -14.79 -6.83 11.32
N TRP A 134 -13.78 -6.18 10.72
CA TRP A 134 -13.59 -6.22 9.27
C TRP A 134 -12.99 -7.56 8.84
N SER A 135 -11.99 -8.10 9.56
CA SER A 135 -11.37 -9.37 9.18
C SER A 135 -12.37 -10.53 9.20
N ALA A 136 -13.31 -10.53 10.15
CA ALA A 136 -14.39 -11.52 10.22
C ALA A 136 -15.37 -11.45 9.04
N ASN A 137 -15.47 -10.30 8.36
CA ASN A 137 -16.42 -10.05 7.28
C ASN A 137 -15.76 -9.99 5.89
N VAL A 138 -14.43 -10.17 5.78
CA VAL A 138 -13.75 -10.25 4.47
C VAL A 138 -14.15 -11.57 3.79
N LYS A 139 -15.16 -11.51 2.94
CA LYS A 139 -15.44 -12.53 1.92
C LYS A 139 -14.74 -12.11 0.63
N GLY A 140 -13.59 -12.72 0.36
CA GLY A 140 -12.87 -12.52 -0.89
C GLY A 140 -13.61 -13.23 -2.02
N ASP A 141 -14.30 -12.48 -2.87
CA ASP A 141 -14.68 -12.96 -4.20
C ASP A 141 -14.38 -11.86 -5.22
N LEU A 142 -13.13 -11.84 -5.70
CA LEU A 142 -12.73 -11.00 -6.81
C LEU A 142 -12.64 -11.86 -8.06
N GLN A 143 -13.80 -12.26 -8.59
CA GLN A 143 -13.87 -12.94 -9.88
C GLN A 143 -13.66 -11.93 -10.99
N MET A 144 -12.42 -11.85 -11.47
CA MET A 144 -12.12 -11.25 -12.76
C MET A 144 -12.63 -12.18 -13.87
N HIS A 145 -13.81 -11.89 -14.41
CA HIS A 145 -14.24 -12.50 -15.66
C HIS A 145 -13.40 -11.96 -16.82
N CYS A 146 -12.29 -12.62 -17.12
CA CYS A 146 -11.59 -12.40 -18.39
C CYS A 146 -12.43 -13.03 -19.51
N HIS A 147 -13.13 -12.20 -20.28
CA HIS A 147 -13.71 -12.66 -21.54
C HIS A 147 -12.56 -12.88 -22.53
N HIS A 148 -12.14 -14.12 -22.70
CA HIS A 148 -11.24 -14.51 -23.78
C HIS A 148 -12.04 -14.45 -25.07
N GLY A 149 -11.82 -13.41 -25.88
CA GLY A 149 -12.32 -13.38 -27.25
C GLY A 149 -11.72 -14.57 -28.00
N SER A 150 -12.57 -15.52 -28.40
CA SER A 150 -12.17 -16.64 -29.24
C SER A 150 -11.65 -16.10 -30.56
N LEU A 151 -10.42 -16.43 -30.93
CA LEU A 151 -9.95 -16.29 -32.31
C LEU A 151 -10.74 -17.28 -33.17
N GLN A 152 -11.84 -16.81 -33.76
CA GLN A 152 -12.58 -17.56 -34.75
C GLN A 152 -12.66 -16.73 -36.04
N GLY A 153 -12.06 -17.25 -37.11
CA GLY A 153 -12.41 -16.87 -38.48
C GLY A 153 -11.33 -16.15 -39.26
N LEU A 154 -10.34 -16.90 -39.74
CA LEU A 154 -9.78 -16.65 -41.07
C LEU A 154 -9.20 -17.94 -41.65
N GLU A 155 -10.05 -18.95 -41.72
CA GLU A 155 -9.89 -20.04 -42.69
C GLU A 155 -10.84 -19.77 -43.86
N ASP A 156 -10.23 -19.77 -45.03
CA ASP A 156 -10.81 -19.99 -46.36
C ASP A 156 -11.31 -18.79 -47.19
N ARG A 157 -10.48 -18.41 -48.18
CA ARG A 157 -10.80 -18.10 -49.59
C ARG A 157 -9.52 -17.59 -50.27
N GLY A 158 -9.02 -18.11 -51.39
CA GLY A 158 -9.51 -19.16 -52.26
C GLY A 158 -8.40 -19.61 -53.22
N ARG A 159 -8.47 -20.89 -53.55
CA ARG A 159 -7.80 -21.56 -54.65
C ARG A 159 -8.57 -21.21 -55.94
N HIS A 160 -7.91 -20.62 -56.93
CA HIS A 160 -8.16 -20.82 -58.37
C HIS A 160 -6.99 -20.27 -59.17
#